data_AF-A0A6L8FU38-F1
#
_entry.id   AF-A0A6L8FU38-F1
#
_cell.length_a   1.000
_cell.length_b   1.000
_cell.length_c   1.000
_cell.angle_alpha   90.00
_cell.angle_beta   90.00
_cell.angle_gamma   90.00
#
_symmetry.space_group_name_H-M   'P 1'
#
loop_
_entity.id
_entity.type
_entity.pdbx_description
1 polymer ?
#
loop_
_entity_poly.entity_id
_entity_poly.type
_entity_poly.pdbx_seq_one_letter_code
_entity_poly.pdbx_strand_id
1 'polypeptide(L)'
;MRNVGGAVLGSVVMAGAVFLLFAVQWMVFGSDGAFQPQSWEVSGMWLLGSIVVSLLAAALGGLVCAWVAADDRGLLMLMALVVVMGVAIALGDVPATEGARLQEVGMTEAMNSAQQPKWMAWLNPVLGVAGAFAGSRLVRNR
;
A
#
# COMPACT_ATOMS: atom_id res chain seq x y z
N MET A 1 -20.30 -8.06 15.90
CA MET A 1 -20.44 -7.43 14.56
C MET A 1 -19.62 -6.16 14.40
N ARG A 2 -19.63 -5.23 15.37
CA ARG A 2 -18.85 -3.97 15.30
C ARG A 2 -17.36 -4.14 14.99
N ASN A 3 -16.69 -5.13 15.59
CA ASN A 3 -15.26 -5.39 15.33
C ASN A 3 -14.99 -5.83 13.88
N VAL A 4 -15.83 -6.74 13.36
CA VAL A 4 -15.74 -7.19 11.96
C VAL A 4 -16.07 -6.04 11.01
N GLY A 5 -17.13 -5.27 11.29
CA GLY A 5 -17.50 -4.10 10.51
C GLY A 5 -16.40 -3.02 10.49
N GLY A 6 -15.75 -2.78 11.63
CA GLY A 6 -14.60 -1.88 11.72
C GLY A 6 -13.42 -2.35 10.90
N ALA A 7 -13.08 -3.65 10.95
CA ALA A 7 -12.00 -4.21 10.16
C ALA A 7 -12.28 -4.13 8.64
N VAL A 8 -13.50 -4.45 8.22
CA VAL A 8 -13.92 -4.35 6.80
C VAL A 8 -13.93 -2.90 6.33
N LEU A 9 -14.50 -1.98 7.10
CA LEU A 9 -14.51 -0.56 6.72
C LEU A 9 -13.09 0.01 6.68
N GLY A 10 -12.26 -0.34 7.66
CA GLY A 10 -10.86 0.06 7.70
C GLY A 10 -10.07 -0.44 6.49
N SER A 11 -10.27 -1.69 6.05
CA SER A 11 -9.61 -2.22 4.85
C SER A 11 -10.09 -1.55 3.56
N VAL A 12 -11.38 -1.24 3.45
CA VAL A 12 -11.93 -0.50 2.31
C VAL A 12 -11.35 0.92 2.23
N VAL A 13 -11.32 1.64 3.35
CA VAL A 13 -10.71 2.99 3.42
C VAL A 13 -9.23 2.93 3.09
N MET A 14 -8.51 1.94 3.62
CA MET A 14 -7.10 1.72 3.32
C MET A 14 -6.88 1.51 1.82
N ALA A 15 -7.64 0.61 1.19
CA ALA A 15 -7.52 0.32 -0.24
C ALA A 15 -7.82 1.57 -1.10
N GLY A 16 -8.88 2.32 -0.76
CA GLY A 16 -9.20 3.58 -1.44
C GLY A 16 -8.10 4.63 -1.27
N ALA A 17 -7.54 4.77 -0.07
CA ALA A 17 -6.44 5.68 0.20
C ALA A 17 -5.17 5.30 -0.58
N VAL A 18 -4.81 4.02 -0.63
CA VAL A 18 -3.70 3.52 -1.46
C VAL A 18 -3.89 3.96 -2.91
N PHE A 19 -5.06 3.68 -3.49
CA PHE A 19 -5.34 4.01 -4.89
C PHE A 19 -5.22 5.52 -5.17
N LEU A 20 -5.85 6.36 -4.34
CA LEU A 20 -5.83 7.81 -4.51
C LEU A 20 -4.44 8.39 -4.33
N LEU A 21 -3.70 7.95 -3.30
CA LEU A 21 -2.36 8.47 -3.02
C LEU A 21 -1.35 8.05 -4.09
N PHE A 22 -1.44 6.82 -4.61
CA PHE A 22 -0.60 6.41 -5.75
C PHE A 22 -0.96 7.14 -7.04
N ALA A 23 -2.24 7.43 -7.28
CA ALA A 23 -2.64 8.26 -8.43
C ALA A 23 -2.06 9.67 -8.32
N VAL A 24 -2.11 10.29 -7.13
CA VAL A 24 -1.47 11.59 -6.88
C VAL A 24 0.04 11.50 -7.07
N GLN A 25 0.69 10.47 -6.53
CA GLN A 25 2.13 10.25 -6.71
C GLN A 25 2.51 10.12 -8.19
N TRP A 26 1.70 9.40 -8.98
CA TRP A 26 1.87 9.29 -10.42
C TRP A 26 1.71 10.65 -11.13
N MET A 27 0.72 11.47 -10.76
CA MET A 27 0.55 12.80 -11.35
C MET A 27 1.71 13.75 -11.04
N VAL A 28 2.36 13.58 -9.89
CA VAL A 28 3.49 14.42 -9.47
C VAL A 28 4.79 14.00 -10.14
N PHE A 29 5.07 12.69 -10.22
CA PHE A 29 6.35 12.17 -10.70
C PHE A 29 6.35 11.74 -12.17
N GLY A 30 5.19 11.38 -12.71
CA GLY A 30 5.05 10.79 -14.03
C GLY A 30 5.83 9.48 -14.17
N SER A 31 6.04 9.07 -15.42
CA SER A 31 6.79 7.85 -15.76
C SER A 31 8.30 7.98 -15.49
N ASP A 32 8.89 9.15 -15.75
CA ASP A 32 10.32 9.40 -15.55
C ASP A 32 10.73 9.40 -14.08
N GLY A 33 9.87 9.90 -13.19
CA GLY A 33 10.11 9.81 -11.76
C GLY A 33 9.78 8.43 -11.19
N ALA A 34 8.92 7.65 -11.85
CA ALA A 34 8.51 6.32 -11.41
C ALA A 34 9.56 5.23 -11.68
N PHE A 35 10.31 5.35 -12.76
CA PHE A 35 11.19 4.28 -13.26
C PHE A 35 12.62 4.75 -13.50
N GLN A 36 13.55 3.80 -13.52
CA GLN A 36 14.89 4.07 -14.03
C GLN A 36 14.86 4.34 -15.55
N PRO A 37 15.84 5.09 -16.10
CA PRO A 37 15.92 5.35 -17.54
C PRO A 37 15.97 4.04 -18.34
N GLN A 38 15.12 3.93 -19.37
CA GLN A 38 15.02 2.78 -20.28
C GLN A 38 14.73 1.41 -19.60
N SER A 39 14.34 1.41 -18.33
CA SER A 39 14.07 0.20 -17.55
C SER A 39 12.68 0.24 -16.92
N TRP A 40 12.13 -0.95 -16.68
CA TRP A 40 10.90 -1.15 -15.91
C TRP A 40 11.15 -1.24 -14.40
N GLU A 41 12.43 -1.18 -13.99
CA GLU A 41 12.80 -1.08 -12.58
C GLU A 41 12.32 0.23 -11.99
N VAL A 42 11.65 0.11 -10.85
CA VAL A 42 11.09 1.25 -10.14
C VAL A 42 12.21 2.10 -9.54
N SER A 43 12.11 3.43 -9.65
CA SER A 43 13.12 4.36 -9.18
C SER A 43 13.18 4.38 -7.64
N GLY A 44 14.33 4.79 -7.08
CA GLY A 44 14.45 4.98 -5.63
C GLY A 44 13.49 6.04 -5.07
N MET A 45 13.20 7.09 -5.85
CA MET A 45 12.25 8.14 -5.46
C MET A 45 10.83 7.59 -5.36
N TRP A 46 10.44 6.75 -6.32
CA TRP A 46 9.13 6.11 -6.30
C TRP A 46 9.02 5.08 -5.18
N LEU A 47 10.08 4.32 -4.89
CA LEU A 47 10.09 3.40 -3.75
C LEU A 47 9.91 4.15 -2.42
N LEU A 48 10.63 5.25 -2.23
CA LEU A 48 10.47 6.09 -1.04
C LEU A 48 9.04 6.65 -0.93
N GLY A 49 8.49 7.16 -2.03
CA GLY A 49 7.09 7.61 -2.10
C GLY A 49 6.12 6.50 -1.75
N SER A 50 6.33 5.30 -2.28
CA SER A 50 5.49 4.12 -2.03
C SER A 50 5.46 3.73 -0.54
N ILE A 51 6.58 3.84 0.16
CA ILE A 51 6.65 3.61 1.62
C ILE A 51 5.78 4.62 2.36
N VAL A 52 5.91 5.91 2.01
CA VAL A 52 5.13 6.99 2.64
C VAL A 52 3.64 6.81 2.37
N VAL A 53 3.26 6.57 1.11
CA VAL A 53 1.88 6.31 0.71
C VAL A 53 1.30 5.12 1.46
N SER A 54 2.04 4.02 1.55
CA SER A 54 1.59 2.80 2.24
C SER A 54 1.35 3.06 3.73
N LEU A 55 2.26 3.77 4.40
CA LEU A 55 2.10 4.14 5.82
C LEU A 55 0.89 5.04 6.05
N LEU A 56 0.70 6.07 5.21
CA LEU A 56 -0.43 6.99 5.32
C LEU A 56 -1.77 6.28 5.09
N ALA A 57 -1.86 5.47 4.04
CA ALA A 57 -3.07 4.72 3.73
C ALA A 57 -3.40 3.70 4.83
N ALA A 58 -2.39 2.98 5.33
CA ALA A 58 -2.54 2.05 6.44
C ALA A 58 -3.00 2.76 7.72
N ALA A 59 -2.40 3.92 8.04
CA ALA A 59 -2.81 4.73 9.18
C ALA A 59 -4.26 5.19 9.08
N LEU A 60 -4.72 5.64 7.91
CA LEU A 60 -6.12 5.99 7.69
C LEU A 60 -7.06 4.78 7.90
N GLY A 61 -6.70 3.61 7.38
CA GLY A 61 -7.46 2.38 7.58
C GLY A 61 -7.55 1.97 9.05
N GLY A 62 -6.43 2.03 9.78
CA GLY A 62 -6.37 1.74 11.20
C GLY A 62 -7.16 2.74 12.06
N LEU A 63 -7.10 4.02 11.71
CA LEU A 63 -7.87 5.09 12.34
C LEU A 63 -9.38 4.83 12.21
N VAL A 64 -9.86 4.55 10.99
CA VAL A 64 -11.29 4.28 10.75
C VAL A 64 -11.73 2.99 11.43
N CYS A 65 -10.91 1.93 11.37
CA CYS A 65 -11.20 0.69 12.09
C CYS A 65 -11.34 0.92 13.59
N ALA A 66 -10.43 1.66 14.20
CA ALA A 66 -10.45 1.94 15.63
C ALA A 66 -11.64 2.80 16.06
N TRP A 67 -12.09 3.70 15.18
CA TRP A 67 -13.25 4.54 15.43
C TRP A 67 -14.57 3.75 15.47
N VAL A 68 -14.68 2.68 14.67
CA VAL A 68 -15.91 1.88 14.55
C VAL A 68 -15.92 0.66 15.46
N ALA A 69 -14.76 -0.01 15.62
CA ALA A 69 -14.62 -1.21 16.42
C ALA A 69 -15.03 -0.98 17.88
N ALA A 70 -15.50 -2.03 18.54
CA ALA A 70 -15.85 -1.99 19.96
C ALA A 70 -14.61 -2.07 20.86
N ASP A 71 -13.58 -2.81 20.43
CA ASP A 71 -12.37 -3.08 21.19
C ASP A 71 -11.15 -3.34 20.27
N ASP A 72 -9.99 -3.70 20.85
CA ASP A 72 -8.74 -3.90 20.10
C ASP A 72 -8.76 -5.10 19.16
N ARG A 73 -9.68 -6.04 19.35
CA ARG A 73 -9.79 -7.22 18.49
C ARG A 73 -10.17 -6.83 17.07
N GLY A 74 -10.92 -5.73 16.87
CA GLY A 74 -11.20 -5.22 15.54
C GLY A 74 -9.93 -4.80 14.78
N LEU A 75 -9.02 -4.12 15.47
CA LEU A 75 -7.72 -3.74 14.90
C LEU A 75 -6.84 -4.97 14.65
N LEU A 76 -6.81 -5.92 15.58
CA LEU A 76 -6.08 -7.19 15.38
C LEU A 76 -6.61 -7.96 14.15
N MET A 77 -7.92 -7.97 13.91
CA MET A 77 -8.50 -8.57 12.71
C MET A 77 -8.05 -7.86 11.43
N LEU A 78 -8.01 -6.52 11.42
CA LEU A 78 -7.51 -5.75 10.29
C LEU A 78 -6.02 -6.03 10.04
N MET A 79 -5.19 -6.00 11.08
CA MET A 79 -3.75 -6.29 10.98
C MET A 79 -3.52 -7.71 10.47
N ALA A 80 -4.26 -8.69 10.99
CA ALA A 80 -4.19 -10.07 10.51
C ALA A 80 -4.57 -10.19 9.04
N LEU A 81 -5.64 -9.50 8.60
CA LEU A 81 -6.04 -9.47 7.19
C LEU A 81 -4.95 -8.87 6.30
N VAL A 82 -4.34 -7.76 6.71
CA VAL A 82 -3.25 -7.10 6.00
C VAL A 82 -2.02 -8.01 5.89
N VAL A 83 -1.66 -8.71 6.97
CA VAL A 83 -0.55 -9.67 6.95
C VAL A 83 -0.85 -10.84 6.01
N VAL A 84 -2.02 -11.47 6.15
CA VAL A 84 -2.39 -12.62 5.31
C VAL A 84 -2.41 -12.23 3.84
N MET A 85 -3.04 -11.10 3.49
CA MET A 85 -3.11 -10.64 2.11
C MET A 85 -1.73 -10.22 1.58
N GLY A 86 -0.95 -9.49 2.37
CA GLY A 86 0.37 -9.03 1.98
C GLY A 86 1.35 -10.19 1.79
N VAL A 87 1.32 -11.20 2.66
CA VAL A 87 2.13 -12.42 2.49
C VAL A 87 1.68 -13.21 1.27
N ALA A 88 0.37 -13.35 1.03
CA ALA A 88 -0.13 -14.01 -0.17
C ALA A 88 0.37 -13.33 -1.45
N ILE A 89 0.37 -11.99 -1.49
CA ILE A 89 0.91 -11.21 -2.61
C ILE A 89 2.43 -11.37 -2.72
N ALA A 90 3.17 -11.32 -1.60
CA ALA A 90 4.63 -11.44 -1.60
C ALA A 90 5.15 -12.82 -2.03
N LEU A 91 4.33 -13.87 -1.84
CA LEU A 91 4.61 -15.21 -2.35
C LEU A 91 4.25 -15.38 -3.82
N GLY A 92 3.46 -14.48 -4.39
CA GLY A 92 3.16 -14.48 -5.82
C GLY A 92 4.41 -14.11 -6.62
N ASP A 93 4.76 -14.93 -7.60
CA ASP A 93 5.80 -14.58 -8.57
C ASP A 93 5.13 -13.80 -9.71
N VAL A 94 5.59 -12.57 -9.93
CA VAL A 94 5.16 -11.75 -11.07
C VAL A 94 6.30 -11.80 -12.09
N PRO A 95 6.07 -12.37 -13.28
CA PRO A 95 7.11 -12.45 -14.30
C PRO A 95 7.57 -11.04 -14.68
N ALA A 96 8.88 -10.88 -14.83
CA ALA A 96 9.47 -9.62 -15.25
C ALA A 96 9.08 -9.32 -16.70
N THR A 97 8.62 -8.11 -16.97
CA THR A 97 8.40 -7.65 -18.35
C THR A 97 9.74 -7.50 -19.06
N GLU A 98 9.91 -8.20 -20.18
CA GLU A 98 11.10 -8.12 -21.01
C GLU A 98 11.10 -6.86 -21.89
N GLY A 99 12.30 -6.36 -22.22
CA GLY A 99 12.50 -5.23 -23.13
C GLY A 99 12.70 -3.88 -22.46
N ALA A 100 13.17 -2.90 -23.24
CA ALA A 100 13.41 -1.54 -22.78
C ALA A 100 12.08 -0.77 -22.66
N ARG A 101 11.96 0.02 -21.59
CA ARG A 101 10.79 0.89 -21.37
C ARG A 101 10.80 2.07 -22.35
N LEU A 102 9.65 2.37 -22.97
CA LEU A 102 9.45 3.61 -23.73
C LEU A 102 9.49 4.83 -22.80
N GLN A 103 9.94 6.00 -23.30
CA GLN A 103 10.12 7.19 -22.44
C GLN A 103 8.82 7.60 -21.74
N GLU A 104 7.71 7.66 -22.48
CA GLU A 104 6.39 7.97 -21.92
C GLU A 104 5.49 6.73 -21.95
N VAL A 105 5.04 6.31 -20.78
CA VAL A 105 4.09 5.20 -20.61
C VAL A 105 2.91 5.65 -19.75
N GLY A 106 1.73 5.13 -20.05
CA GLY A 106 0.53 5.39 -19.25
C GLY A 106 0.55 4.66 -17.90
N MET A 107 -0.25 5.12 -16.94
CA MET A 107 -0.33 4.51 -15.60
C MET A 107 -0.71 3.03 -15.64
N THR A 108 -1.64 2.64 -16.52
CA THR A 108 -2.07 1.24 -16.68
C THR A 108 -0.94 0.34 -17.17
N GLU A 109 -0.18 0.81 -18.17
CA GLU A 109 0.96 0.06 -18.71
C GLU A 109 2.09 -0.04 -17.69
N ALA A 110 2.36 1.05 -16.98
CA ALA A 110 3.32 1.11 -15.89
C ALA A 110 2.97 0.12 -14.76
N MET A 111 1.71 0.04 -14.33
CA MET A 111 1.28 -0.90 -13.29
C MET A 111 1.47 -2.36 -13.70
N ASN A 112 1.23 -2.68 -14.97
CA ASN A 112 1.35 -4.05 -15.47
C ASN A 112 2.80 -4.47 -15.74
N SER A 113 3.70 -3.50 -15.95
CA SER A 113 5.08 -3.77 -16.34
C SER A 113 6.12 -3.46 -15.26
N ALA A 114 5.71 -2.80 -14.16
CA ALA A 114 6.63 -2.37 -13.11
C ALA A 114 7.34 -3.54 -12.43
N GLN A 115 8.67 -3.46 -12.37
CA GLN A 115 9.51 -4.44 -11.69
C GLN A 115 9.93 -3.92 -10.33
N GLN A 116 9.18 -4.32 -9.29
CA GLN A 116 9.51 -3.95 -7.92
C GLN A 116 10.60 -4.87 -7.34
N PRO A 117 11.52 -4.33 -6.51
CA PRO A 117 12.44 -5.15 -5.76
C PRO A 117 11.69 -6.14 -4.86
N LYS A 118 12.08 -7.42 -4.87
CA LYS A 118 11.40 -8.48 -4.10
C LYS A 118 11.28 -8.18 -2.60
N TRP A 119 12.25 -7.47 -2.02
CA TRP A 119 12.22 -7.09 -0.60
C TRP A 119 11.06 -6.12 -0.28
N MET A 120 10.63 -5.30 -1.24
CA MET A 120 9.55 -4.33 -1.05
C MET A 120 8.21 -5.05 -0.82
N ALA A 121 7.98 -6.16 -1.51
CA ALA A 121 6.78 -6.99 -1.31
C ALA A 121 6.66 -7.50 0.14
N TRP A 122 7.78 -7.86 0.77
CA TRP A 122 7.84 -8.28 2.17
C TRP A 122 7.74 -7.11 3.16
N LEU A 123 8.18 -5.92 2.75
CA LEU A 123 8.07 -4.72 3.58
C LEU A 123 6.62 -4.24 3.67
N ASN A 124 5.83 -4.36 2.60
CA ASN A 124 4.44 -3.89 2.54
C ASN A 124 3.54 -4.39 3.69
N PRO A 125 3.50 -5.68 4.05
CA PRO A 125 2.76 -6.16 5.23
C PRO A 125 3.22 -5.47 6.52
N VAL A 126 4.52 -5.27 6.71
CA VAL A 126 5.09 -4.62 7.90
C VAL A 126 4.65 -3.16 7.98
N LEU A 127 4.72 -2.42 6.87
CA LEU A 127 4.24 -1.04 6.77
C LEU A 127 2.72 -0.96 7.01
N GLY A 128 1.96 -1.90 6.45
CA GLY A 128 0.52 -1.98 6.63
C GLY A 128 0.13 -2.17 8.10
N VAL A 129 0.82 -3.07 8.80
CA VAL A 129 0.62 -3.30 10.23
C VAL A 129 1.05 -2.09 11.06
N ALA A 130 2.25 -1.57 10.83
CA ALA A 130 2.81 -0.44 11.57
C ALA A 130 1.95 0.83 11.40
N GLY A 131 1.55 1.12 10.16
CA GLY A 131 0.68 2.24 9.84
C GLY A 131 -0.70 2.07 10.49
N ALA A 132 -1.36 0.93 10.32
CA ALA A 132 -2.67 0.68 10.92
C ALA A 132 -2.65 0.82 12.45
N PHE A 133 -1.63 0.26 13.11
CA PHE A 133 -1.44 0.43 14.53
C PHE A 133 -1.24 1.90 14.93
N ALA A 134 -0.33 2.62 14.27
CA ALA A 134 -0.09 4.04 14.54
C ALA A 134 -1.37 4.88 14.36
N GLY A 135 -2.12 4.66 13.28
CA GLY A 135 -3.37 5.37 13.00
C GLY A 135 -4.46 5.12 14.05
N SER A 136 -4.58 3.88 14.53
CA SER A 136 -5.55 3.53 15.58
C SER A 136 -5.33 4.29 16.90
N ARG A 137 -4.07 4.61 17.22
CA ARG A 137 -3.69 5.30 18.46
C ARG A 137 -4.13 6.76 18.48
N LEU A 138 -4.31 7.37 17.30
CA LEU A 138 -4.76 8.76 17.19
C LEU A 138 -6.18 8.98 17.70
N VAL A 139 -7.03 7.94 17.65
CA VAL A 139 -8.43 8.02 18.10
C VAL A 139 -8.57 7.61 19.55
N ARG A 140 -7.82 6.60 19.99
CA ARG A 140 -7.93 6.03 21.35
C ARG A 140 -7.24 6.83 22.45
N ASN A 141 -6.37 7.76 22.08
CA ASN A 141 -5.77 8.72 23.01
C ASN A 141 -6.65 9.97 23.23
N ARG A 142 -7.86 10.00 22.67
CA ARG A 142 -8.90 10.99 22.97
C ARG A 142 -9.99 10.35 23.82
#